data_AF-A0A075FIX4-F1
#
_entry.id   AF-A0A075FIX4-F1
#
_cell.length_a   1.000
_cell.length_b   1.000
_cell.length_c   1.000
_cell.angle_alpha   90.00
_cell.angle_beta   90.00
_cell.angle_gamma   90.00
#
_symmetry.space_group_name_H-M   'P 1'
#
loop_
_entity.id
_entity.type
_entity.pdbx_description
1 polymer ?
#
loop_
_entity_poly.entity_id
_entity_poly.type
_entity_poly.pdbx_seq_one_letter_code
_entity_poly.pdbx_strand_id
1 'polypeptide(L)' 'MEQVKQVAEKQKDRLTGSSLYARSREIMGTCVAMRVKVEGMEPKAALQAMEEGRFNEHFE' A
#
# COMPACT_ATOMS: atom_id res chain seq x y z
N MET A 1 0.04 4.56 -7.14
CA MET A 1 -0.08 3.24 -6.48
C MET A 1 0.72 2.11 -7.13
N GLU A 2 1.15 2.27 -8.39
CA GLU A 2 1.79 1.18 -9.15
C GLU A 2 3.06 0.61 -8.48
N GLN A 3 3.91 1.48 -7.93
CA GLN A 3 5.14 1.06 -7.24
C GLN A 3 4.84 0.20 -5.99
N VAL A 4 3.79 0.55 -5.23
CA VAL A 4 3.36 -0.22 -4.06
C VAL A 4 2.91 -1.62 -4.48
N LYS A 5 2.09 -1.70 -5.54
CA LYS A 5 1.62 -3.00 -6.08
C LYS A 5 2.78 -3.88 -6.55
N GLN A 6 3.75 -3.30 -7.25
CA GLN A 6 4.94 -4.04 -7.69
C GLN A 6 5.75 -4.60 -6.52
N VAL A 7 5.93 -3.84 -5.44
CA VAL A 7 6.60 -4.33 -4.23
C VAL A 7 5.77 -5.41 -3.55
N ALA A 8 4.46 -5.22 -3.44
CA ALA A 8 3.54 -6.19 -2.84
C ALA A 8 3.53 -7.53 -3.60
N GLU A 9 3.59 -7.53 -4.93
CA GLU A 9 3.73 -8.75 -5.73
C GLU A 9 5.11 -9.39 -5.58
N LYS A 10 6.19 -8.60 -5.60
CA LYS A 10 7.56 -9.13 -5.40
C LYS A 10 7.77 -9.74 -4.01
N GLN A 11 7.04 -9.28 -3.00
CA GLN A 11 7.14 -9.76 -1.62
C GLN A 11 5.98 -10.69 -1.23
N LYS A 12 5.15 -11.13 -2.18
CA LYS A 12 3.90 -11.86 -1.94
C LYS A 12 4.03 -13.01 -0.93
N ASP A 13 5.08 -13.83 -1.06
CA ASP A 13 5.29 -15.01 -0.21
C ASP A 13 5.71 -14.67 1.23
N ARG A 14 6.09 -13.41 1.48
CA ARG A 14 6.51 -12.89 2.80
C ARG A 14 5.43 -12.03 3.47
N LEU A 15 4.32 -11.79 2.79
CA LEU A 15 3.21 -10.96 3.25
C LEU A 15 2.03 -11.84 3.64
N THR A 16 1.20 -11.36 4.57
CA THR A 16 0.05 -12.13 5.08
C THR A 16 -1.25 -11.83 4.35
N GLY A 17 -1.29 -10.74 3.58
CA GLY A 17 -2.48 -10.29 2.85
C GLY A 17 -2.96 -11.30 1.80
N SER A 18 -4.25 -11.65 1.87
CA SER A 18 -4.90 -12.58 0.94
C SER A 18 -5.15 -12.00 -0.45
N SER A 19 -5.23 -10.66 -0.57
CA SER A 19 -5.42 -9.94 -1.83
C SER A 19 -4.27 -8.97 -2.10
N LEU A 20 -4.11 -8.53 -3.36
CA LEU A 20 -3.13 -7.50 -3.71
C LEU A 20 -3.40 -6.19 -2.94
N TYR A 21 -4.66 -5.83 -2.72
CA TYR A 21 -5.03 -4.70 -1.88
C TYR A 21 -4.54 -4.88 -0.43
N ALA A 22 -4.80 -6.05 0.18
CA ALA A 22 -4.36 -6.35 1.55
C ALA A 22 -2.83 -6.34 1.69
N ARG A 23 -2.11 -6.94 0.73
CA ARG A 23 -0.64 -6.90 0.70
C ARG A 23 -0.12 -5.47 0.50
N SER A 24 -0.76 -4.68 -0.36
CA SER A 24 -0.38 -3.28 -0.58
C SER A 24 -0.58 -2.43 0.68
N ARG A 25 -1.61 -2.71 1.49
CA ARG A 25 -1.78 -2.09 2.82
C ARG A 25 -0.64 -2.41 3.77
N GLU A 26 -0.17 -3.66 3.82
CA GLU A 26 0.99 -4.05 4.64
C GLU A 26 2.26 -3.30 4.21
N ILE A 27 2.50 -3.19 2.89
CA ILE A 27 3.63 -2.40 2.35
C ILE A 27 3.50 -0.93 2.74
N MET A 28 2.31 -0.34 2.67
CA MET A 28 2.09 1.05 3.09
C MET A 28 2.34 1.26 4.59
N GLY A 29 2.01 0.28 5.44
CA GLY A 29 2.40 0.30 6.86
C GLY A 29 3.92 0.38 7.05
N THR A 30 4.68 -0.30 6.20
CA THR A 30 6.15 -0.19 6.18
C THR A 30 6.61 1.21 5.74
N CYS A 31 5.96 1.82 4.74
CA CYS A 31 6.24 3.20 4.33
C CYS A 31 6.01 4.22 5.45
N VAL A 32 5.03 3.99 6.35
CA VAL A 32 4.84 4.81 7.56
C VAL A 32 6.06 4.75 8.47
N ALA A 33 6.56 3.55 8.77
CA ALA A 33 7.74 3.38 9.61
C ALA A 33 9.00 4.01 8.99
N MET A 34 9.14 3.93 7.67
CA MET A 34 10.28 4.44 6.92
C MET A 34 10.16 5.92 6.51
N ARG A 35 9.01 6.57 6.78
CA ARG A 35 8.71 7.96 6.37
C ARG A 35 8.84 8.18 4.86
N VAL A 36 8.44 7.19 4.07
CA VAL A 36 8.42 7.27 2.60
C VAL A 36 7.07 7.79 2.15
N LYS A 37 7.04 8.90 1.41
CA LYS A 37 5.82 9.45 0.83
C LYS A 37 5.25 8.54 -0.24
N VAL A 38 3.92 8.45 -0.32
CA VAL A 38 3.19 7.65 -1.31
C VAL A 38 2.15 8.54 -1.96
N GLU A 39 2.12 8.59 -3.30
CA GLU A 39 1.26 9.50 -4.08
C GLU A 39 1.37 10.98 -3.66
N GLY A 40 2.58 11.41 -3.27
CA GLY A 40 2.83 12.77 -2.77
C GLY A 40 2.29 13.06 -1.36
N MET A 41 1.60 12.12 -0.73
CA MET A 41 1.06 12.23 0.62
C MET A 41 2.07 11.74 1.67
N GLU A 42 1.99 12.30 2.87
CA GLU A 42 2.64 11.70 4.05
C GLU A 42 2.10 10.27 4.25
N PRO A 43 2.94 9.27 4.58
CA PRO A 43 2.55 7.87 4.50
C PRO A 43 1.36 7.51 5.40
N LYS A 44 1.24 8.16 6.56
CA LYS A 44 0.09 7.95 7.46
C LYS A 44 -1.22 8.43 6.82
N ALA A 45 -1.18 9.56 6.11
CA ALA A 45 -2.34 10.08 5.39
C ALA A 45 -2.66 9.24 4.14
N ALA A 46 -1.64 8.73 3.44
CA ALA A 46 -1.83 7.80 2.33
C ALA A 46 -2.49 6.49 2.79
N LEU A 47 -2.04 5.93 3.92
CA LEU A 47 -2.62 4.70 4.47
C LEU A 47 -4.09 4.88 4.85
N GLN A 48 -4.44 6.03 5.43
CA GLN A 48 -5.82 6.39 5.72
C GLN A 48 -6.65 6.61 4.44
N ALA A 49 -6.08 7.26 3.42
CA ALA A 49 -6.75 7.43 2.13
C ALA A 49 -7.08 6.08 1.48
N MET A 50 -6.21 5.08 1.65
CA MET A 50 -6.46 3.72 1.19
C MET A 50 -7.64 3.07 1.94
N GLU A 51 -7.75 3.25 3.27
CA GLU A 51 -8.89 2.79 4.07
C GLU A 51 -10.21 3.43 3.65
N GLU A 52 -10.16 4.71 3.30
CA GLU A 52 -11.31 5.47 2.79
C GLU A 52 -11.68 5.11 1.34
N GLY A 53 -10.94 4.19 0.72
CA GLY A 53 -11.21 3.69 -0.63
C GLY A 53 -10.74 4.62 -1.76
N ARG A 54 -9.98 5.68 -1.46
CA ARG A 54 -9.51 6.66 -2.46
C ARG A 54 -8.56 6.07 -3.51
N PHE A 55 -8.10 4.84 -3.31
CA PHE A 55 -7.23 4.13 -4.25
C PHE A 55 -7.86 2.87 -4.83
N ASN A 56 -9.15 2.60 -4.59
CA ASN A 56 -9.78 1.33 -4.98
C ASN A 56 -9.72 1.10 -6.50
N GLU A 57 -9.86 2.15 -7.30
CA GLU A 57 -9.74 2.10 -8.77
C GLU A 57 -8.40 1.51 -9.26
N HIS A 58 -7.35 1.53 -8.43
CA HIS A 58 -6.07 0.90 -8.78
C HIS A 58 -6.02 -0.62 -8.57
N PHE A 59 -7.07 -1.18 -7.96
CA PHE A 59 -7.21 -2.58 -7.57
C PHE A 59 -8.47 -3.25 -8.15
N GLU A 60 -9.26 -2.53 -8.95
CA GLU A 60 -10.33 -3.07 -9.79
C GLU A 60 -9.78 -3.76 -11.05
#